data_AF-A1DK18-F1
#
_entry.id   AF-A1DK18-F1
#
_cell.length_a   1.000
_cell.length_b   1.000
_cell.length_c   1.000
_cell.angle_alpha   90.00
_cell.angle_beta   90.00
_cell.angle_gamma   90.00
#
_symmetry.space_group_name_H-M   'P 1'
#
loop_
_entity.id
_entity.type
_entity.pdbx_description
1 polymer ?
#
loop_
_entity_poly.entity_id
_entity_poly.type
_entity_poly.pdbx_seq_one_letter_code
_entity_poly.pdbx_strand_id
1 'polypeptide(L)'
;MATKDNPPQTGNEAWTIPSVAPDLLCMDDHLFRINYDVPEKITRQLYELYDRDAKYEEIPEYQRAYEIEKEVLDVEEAKEVERYFEEEAKRRKANLQAMKEALLKSKSTRVSTCE
;
A
#
# COMPACT_ATOMS: atom_id res chain seq x y z
N MET A 1 -31.49 35.62 -18.43
CA MET A 1 -31.43 34.25 -18.97
C MET A 1 -30.01 33.72 -18.71
N ALA A 2 -29.92 32.64 -17.92
CA ALA A 2 -28.87 31.60 -17.78
C ALA A 2 -27.42 31.89 -18.23
N THR A 3 -26.32 31.55 -17.53
CA THR A 3 -26.05 30.50 -16.50
C THR A 3 -24.63 30.84 -15.97
N LYS A 4 -24.44 31.11 -14.68
CA LYS A 4 -24.12 30.16 -13.59
C LYS A 4 -22.78 29.43 -13.80
N ASP A 5 -21.74 30.01 -13.19
CA ASP A 5 -20.77 29.35 -12.30
C ASP A 5 -20.46 27.88 -12.62
N ASN A 6 -19.33 27.64 -13.29
CA ASN A 6 -18.69 26.33 -13.33
C ASN A 6 -17.83 26.20 -12.06
N PRO A 7 -18.09 25.24 -11.17
CA PRO A 7 -17.19 25.01 -10.05
C PRO A 7 -15.84 24.49 -10.60
N PRO A 8 -14.69 24.94 -10.03
CA PRO A 8 -13.43 24.26 -10.28
C PRO A 8 -13.57 22.82 -9.79
N GLN A 9 -13.37 21.89 -10.72
CA GLN A 9 -13.44 20.46 -10.50
C GLN A 9 -12.41 20.07 -9.43
N THR A 10 -12.89 19.93 -8.20
CA THR A 10 -12.08 19.61 -7.03
C THR A 10 -11.51 18.21 -7.18
N GLY A 11 -10.20 18.12 -7.38
CA GLY A 11 -9.34 17.10 -6.82
C GLY A 11 -9.79 15.65 -7.02
N ASN A 12 -9.95 15.21 -8.27
CA ASN A 12 -9.59 13.83 -8.59
C ASN A 12 -8.06 13.75 -8.67
N GLU A 13 -7.40 13.98 -7.53
CA GLU A 13 -6.09 13.43 -7.27
C GLU A 13 -6.30 11.92 -7.19
N ALA A 14 -6.46 11.30 -8.36
CA ALA A 14 -6.07 9.92 -8.53
C ALA A 14 -4.66 9.90 -7.97
N TRP A 15 -4.51 9.34 -6.77
CA TRP A 15 -3.22 8.98 -6.21
C TRP A 15 -2.47 8.42 -7.39
N THR A 16 -1.48 9.17 -7.88
CA THR A 16 -0.56 8.69 -8.89
C THR A 16 0.26 7.69 -8.12
N ILE A 17 -0.34 6.53 -7.87
CA ILE A 17 0.35 5.35 -7.41
C ILE A 17 1.42 5.23 -8.50
N PRO A 18 2.69 5.49 -8.16
CA PRO A 18 3.74 5.35 -9.16
C PRO A 18 3.54 3.97 -9.78
N SER A 19 3.63 3.87 -11.10
CA SER A 19 3.62 2.58 -11.78
C SER A 19 4.90 1.85 -11.37
N VAL A 20 4.94 1.36 -10.15
CA VAL A 20 6.01 0.55 -9.62
C VAL A 20 5.85 -0.76 -10.36
N ALA A 21 6.88 -1.14 -11.13
CA ALA A 21 6.92 -2.48 -11.69
C ALA A 21 6.70 -3.47 -10.54
N PRO A 22 5.89 -4.52 -10.72
CA PRO A 22 5.66 -5.49 -9.65
C PRO A 22 7.01 -5.98 -9.11
N ASP A 23 7.17 -6.01 -7.79
CA ASP A 23 8.44 -6.39 -7.16
C ASP A 23 8.72 -7.90 -7.29
N LEU A 24 7.68 -8.65 -7.68
CA LEU A 24 7.65 -10.11 -7.77
C LEU A 24 7.13 -10.58 -9.13
N LEU A 25 7.68 -11.68 -9.62
CA LEU A 25 7.22 -12.40 -10.80
C LEU A 25 6.81 -13.82 -10.39
N CYS A 26 5.60 -14.23 -10.75
CA CYS A 26 5.11 -15.59 -10.49
C CYS A 26 5.31 -16.46 -11.74
N MET A 27 6.03 -17.57 -11.61
CA MET A 27 6.18 -18.58 -12.66
C MET A 27 5.98 -19.96 -12.05
N ASP A 28 4.98 -20.70 -12.53
CA ASP A 28 4.75 -22.11 -12.17
C ASP A 28 4.57 -22.32 -10.64
N ASP A 29 3.80 -21.45 -9.99
CA ASP A 29 3.60 -21.38 -8.53
C ASP A 29 4.85 -20.98 -7.70
N HIS A 30 5.95 -20.59 -8.36
CA HIS A 30 7.14 -20.04 -7.73
C HIS A 30 7.18 -18.51 -7.85
N LEU A 31 7.53 -17.83 -6.75
CA LEU A 31 7.64 -16.38 -6.69
C LEU A 31 9.09 -15.95 -6.75
N PHE A 32 9.43 -15.06 -7.69
CA PHE A 32 10.79 -14.54 -7.87
C PHE A 32 10.84 -13.05 -7.60
N ARG A 33 11.86 -12.60 -6.87
CA ARG A 33 12.17 -11.19 -6.72
C ARG A 33 12.70 -10.64 -8.04
N ILE A 34 12.21 -9.49 -8.47
CA ILE A 34 12.64 -8.86 -9.74
C ILE A 34 13.08 -7.40 -9.59
N ASN A 35 12.93 -6.79 -8.39
CA ASN A 35 13.29 -5.40 -8.10
C ASN A 35 14.32 -5.25 -6.96
N TYR A 36 14.92 -4.05 -6.91
CA TYR A 36 15.84 -3.46 -5.90
C TYR A 36 17.13 -4.24 -5.57
N ASP A 37 17.04 -5.55 -5.36
CA ASP A 37 18.15 -6.44 -4.95
C ASP A 37 18.53 -7.45 -6.04
N VAL A 38 17.86 -7.37 -7.19
CA VAL A 38 18.06 -8.28 -8.32
C VAL A 38 18.73 -7.52 -9.46
N PRO A 39 19.88 -8.01 -9.98
CA PRO A 39 20.53 -7.37 -11.12
C PRO A 39 19.58 -7.30 -12.33
N GLU A 40 19.54 -6.16 -13.02
CA GLU A 40 18.65 -5.92 -14.19
C GLU A 40 18.73 -7.04 -15.25
N LYS A 41 19.93 -7.60 -15.46
CA LYS A 41 20.13 -8.73 -16.37
C LYS A 41 19.28 -9.95 -15.97
N ILE A 42 19.22 -10.26 -14.68
CA ILE A 42 18.43 -11.38 -14.14
C ILE A 42 16.95 -11.07 -14.30
N THR A 43 16.52 -9.86 -13.92
CA THR A 43 15.13 -9.39 -14.11
C THR A 43 14.68 -9.56 -15.56
N ARG A 44 15.48 -9.10 -16.53
CA ARG A 44 15.15 -9.23 -17.95
C ARG A 44 15.06 -10.69 -18.39
N GLN A 45 15.97 -11.55 -17.94
CA GLN A 45 15.93 -12.98 -18.28
C GLN A 45 14.71 -13.68 -17.68
N LEU A 46 14.31 -13.32 -16.45
CA LEU A 46 13.09 -13.84 -15.83
C LEU A 46 11.85 -13.39 -16.61
N TYR A 47 11.80 -12.14 -17.08
CA TYR A 47 10.73 -11.67 -17.98
C TYR A 47 10.71 -12.43 -19.31
N GLU A 48 11.86 -12.66 -19.93
CA GLU A 48 11.95 -13.46 -21.17
C GLU A 48 11.44 -14.90 -20.97
N LEU A 49 11.68 -15.49 -19.79
CA LEU A 49 11.15 -16.82 -19.43
C LEU A 49 9.64 -16.79 -19.18
N TYR A 50 9.14 -15.74 -18.53
CA TYR A 50 7.72 -15.54 -18.32
C TYR A 50 6.95 -15.32 -19.63
N ASP A 51 7.47 -14.48 -20.52
CA ASP A 51 6.83 -14.16 -21.81
C ASP A 51 6.70 -15.39 -22.73
N ARG A 52 7.60 -16.37 -22.60
CA ARG A 52 7.55 -17.64 -23.35
C ARG A 52 6.81 -18.77 -22.62
N ASP A 53 6.19 -18.50 -21.47
CA ASP A 53 5.53 -19.48 -20.62
C ASP A 53 6.44 -20.67 -20.22
N ALA A 54 7.70 -20.36 -19.88
CA ALA A 54 8.68 -21.37 -19.45
C ALA A 54 8.27 -22.04 -18.13
N LYS A 55 8.60 -23.32 -17.98
CA LYS A 55 8.39 -24.06 -16.73
C LYS A 55 9.50 -23.83 -15.72
N TYR A 56 9.22 -24.06 -14.44
CA TYR A 56 10.21 -23.89 -13.38
C TYR A 56 11.48 -24.69 -13.62
N GLU A 57 11.33 -25.91 -14.17
CA GLU A 57 12.45 -26.79 -14.52
C GLU A 57 13.42 -26.19 -15.54
N GLU A 58 12.95 -25.26 -16.39
CA GLU A 58 13.78 -24.57 -17.40
C GLU A 58 14.54 -23.37 -16.84
N ILE A 59 14.16 -22.89 -15.64
CA ILE A 59 14.80 -21.74 -15.00
C ILE A 59 16.20 -22.14 -14.52
N PRO A 60 17.27 -21.43 -14.93
CA PRO A 60 18.62 -21.68 -14.46
C PRO A 60 18.76 -21.50 -12.95
N GLU A 61 19.59 -22.34 -12.31
CA GLU A 61 19.79 -22.34 -10.84
C GLU A 61 20.18 -20.98 -10.27
N TYR A 62 21.01 -20.20 -10.98
CA TYR A 62 21.41 -18.86 -10.55
C TYR A 62 20.27 -17.83 -10.56
N GLN A 63 19.20 -18.08 -11.33
CA GLN A 63 17.99 -17.27 -11.30
C GLN A 63 17.04 -17.75 -10.18
N ARG A 64 17.02 -19.06 -9.91
CA ARG A 64 16.28 -19.66 -8.79
C ARG A 64 16.75 -19.16 -7.43
N ALA A 65 17.99 -18.69 -7.31
CA ALA A 65 18.49 -18.05 -6.10
C ALA A 65 17.69 -16.78 -5.68
N TYR A 66 16.89 -16.20 -6.58
CA TYR A 66 16.02 -15.06 -6.30
C TYR A 66 14.57 -15.46 -6.02
N GLU A 67 14.30 -16.76 -5.93
CA GLU A 67 13.01 -17.27 -5.48
C GLU A 67 12.77 -16.90 -4.01
N ILE A 68 11.52 -16.59 -3.68
CA ILE A 68 11.07 -16.29 -2.33
C ILE A 68 10.01 -17.31 -1.94
N GLU A 69 10.15 -17.88 -0.74
CA GLU A 69 9.13 -18.71 -0.14
C GLU A 69 7.86 -17.90 0.11
N LYS A 70 6.72 -18.39 -0.36
CA LYS A 70 5.43 -17.71 -0.25
C LYS A 70 5.03 -17.46 1.20
N GLU A 71 5.40 -18.35 2.12
CA GLU A 71 5.17 -18.22 3.55
C GLU A 71 5.85 -16.98 4.15
N VAL A 72 7.02 -16.60 3.62
CA VAL A 72 7.75 -15.41 4.07
C VAL A 72 7.00 -14.14 3.66
N LEU A 73 6.44 -14.13 2.44
CA LEU A 73 5.64 -13.02 1.94
C LEU A 73 4.35 -12.83 2.75
N ASP A 74 3.61 -13.92 3.00
CA ASP A 74 2.35 -13.89 3.75
C ASP A 74 2.56 -13.33 5.18
N VAL A 75 3.71 -13.62 5.80
CA VAL A 75 4.07 -13.09 7.13
C VAL A 75 4.41 -11.60 7.11
N GLU A 76 5.13 -11.14 6.09
CA GLU A 76 5.52 -9.74 5.97
C GLU A 76 4.31 -8.85 5.66
N GLU A 77 3.42 -9.31 4.77
CA GLU A 77 2.13 -8.66 4.50
C GLU A 77 1.27 -8.57 5.77
N ALA A 78 1.15 -9.68 6.52
CA ALA A 78 0.37 -9.68 7.77
C ALA A 78 0.89 -8.66 8.80
N LYS A 79 2.22 -8.50 8.92
CA LYS A 79 2.83 -7.48 9.80
C LYS A 79 2.52 -6.06 9.34
N GLU A 80 2.56 -5.79 8.03
CA GLU A 80 2.24 -4.47 7.50
C GLU A 80 0.77 -4.12 7.75
N VAL A 81 -0.13 -5.07 7.51
CA VAL A 81 -1.56 -4.93 7.78
C VAL A 81 -1.82 -4.67 9.27
N GLU A 82 -1.12 -5.38 10.17
CA GLU A 82 -1.24 -5.16 11.62
C GLU A 82 -0.80 -3.74 12.03
N ARG A 83 0.35 -3.26 11.51
CA ARG A 83 0.81 -1.88 11.75
C ARG A 83 -0.23 -0.85 11.29
N TYR A 84 -0.80 -1.04 10.11
CA TYR A 84 -1.81 -0.13 9.56
C TYR A 84 -3.05 -0.06 10.46
N PHE A 85 -3.55 -1.21 10.92
CA PHE A 85 -4.67 -1.24 11.86
C PHE A 85 -4.33 -0.57 13.20
N GLU A 86 -3.11 -0.76 13.70
CA GLU A 86 -2.66 -0.10 14.93
C GLU A 86 -2.60 1.43 14.77
N GLU A 87 -2.13 1.91 13.63
CA GLU A 87 -2.07 3.34 13.31
C GLU A 87 -3.47 3.96 13.17
N GLU A 88 -4.38 3.31 12.46
CA GLU A 88 -5.78 3.74 12.34
C GLU A 88 -6.48 3.73 13.71
N ALA A 89 -6.21 2.74 14.57
CA ALA A 89 -6.73 2.70 15.93
C ALA A 89 -6.20 3.88 16.77
N LYS A 90 -4.91 4.19 16.67
CA LYS A 90 -4.28 5.36 17.32
C LYS A 90 -4.93 6.67 16.85
N ARG A 91 -5.08 6.83 15.54
CA ARG A 91 -5.72 8.01 14.92
C ARG A 91 -7.17 8.17 15.37
N ARG A 92 -7.95 7.09 15.35
CA ARG A 92 -9.35 7.09 15.79
C ARG A 92 -9.48 7.42 17.28
N LYS A 93 -8.59 6.89 18.12
CA LYS A 93 -8.54 7.19 19.55
C LYS A 93 -8.21 8.67 19.81
N ALA A 94 -7.22 9.22 19.12
CA ALA A 94 -6.85 10.63 19.22
C ALA A 94 -8.01 11.56 18.80
N ASN A 95 -8.70 11.22 17.71
CA ASN A 95 -9.87 11.97 17.24
C ASN A 95 -11.01 11.96 18.27
N LEU A 96 -11.31 10.79 18.84
CA LEU A 96 -12.34 10.66 19.87
C LEU A 96 -12.00 11.46 21.13
N GLN A 97 -10.73 11.49 21.52
CA GLN A 97 -10.28 12.29 22.66
C GLN A 97 -10.46 13.78 22.39
N ALA A 98 -10.04 14.28 21.23
CA ALA A 98 -10.21 15.68 20.85
C ALA A 98 -11.70 16.09 20.84
N MET A 99 -12.59 15.22 20.35
CA MET A 99 -14.04 15.47 20.37
C MET A 99 -14.59 15.57 21.80
N LYS A 100 -14.13 14.68 22.71
CA LYS A 100 -14.54 14.72 24.12
C LYS A 100 -14.08 16.00 24.82
N GLU A 101 -12.84 16.41 24.57
CA GLU A 101 -12.28 17.65 25.13
C GLU A 101 -13.01 18.89 24.60
N ALA A 102 -13.29 18.94 23.30
CA ALA A 102 -14.07 20.02 22.70
C ALA A 102 -15.48 20.12 23.29
N LEU A 103 -16.14 18.98 23.49
CA LEU A 103 -17.46 18.92 24.11
C LEU A 103 -17.43 19.38 25.57
N LEU A 104 -16.42 18.97 26.34
CA LEU A 104 -16.24 19.39 27.73
C LEU A 104 -16.01 20.91 27.82
N LYS A 105 -15.14 21.45 26.96
CA LYS A 105 -14.84 22.88 26.87
C LYS A 105 -16.11 23.68 26.55
N SER A 106 -16.87 23.26 25.54
CA SER A 106 -18.14 23.89 25.16
C SER A 106 -19.16 23.91 26.30
N LYS A 107 -19.30 22.79 27.03
CA LYS A 107 -20.19 22.71 28.20
C LYS A 107 -19.75 23.65 29.33
N SER A 108 -18.45 23.74 29.61
CA SER A 108 -17.90 24.63 30.64
C SER A 108 -18.12 26.11 30.30
N THR A 109 -17.91 26.52 29.04
CA THR A 109 -18.16 27.91 28.61
C THR A 109 -19.64 28.30 28.75
N ARG A 110 -20.56 27.37 28.47
CA ARG A 110 -22.00 27.62 28.53
C ARG A 110 -22.54 27.82 29.96
N VAL A 111 -21.88 27.22 30.96
CA VAL A 111 -22.21 27.42 32.38
C VAL A 111 -21.67 28.75 32.89
N SER A 112 -20.49 29.17 32.41
CA SER A 112 -19.84 30.42 32.83
C SER A 112 -20.48 31.70 32.28
N THR A 113 -21.30 31.63 31.23
CA THR A 113 -21.98 32.80 30.62
C THR A 113 -23.38 33.07 31.18
N CYS A 114 -23.82 32.31 32.19
CA CYS A 114 -25.15 32.42 32.80
C CYS A 114 -25.13 32.98 34.23
N GLU A 115 -24.02 33.58 34.68
CA GLU A 115 -23.93 34.34 35.94
C GLU A 115 -24.02 35.86 35.69
#